data_AF-X1ULX4-F1
#
_entry.id   AF-X1ULX4-F1
#
_cell.length_a   1.000
_cell.length_b   1.000
_cell.length_c   1.000
_cell.angle_alpha   90.00
_cell.angle_beta   90.00
_cell.angle_gamma   90.00
#
_symmetry.space_group_name_H-M   'P 1'
#
loop_
_entity.id
_entity.type
_entity.pdbx_description
1 polymer ?
#
loop_
_entity_poly.entity_id
_entity_poly.type
_entity_poly.pdbx_seq_one_letter_code
_entity_poly.pdbx_strand_id
1 'polypeptide(L)'
;MGKQKVYNGTNWVSFGTTVDHGNLIGLADDDHPQYLNNARHDLPARHTLGDVVPHDKLADLAEKAHSSLTSVGPSDHHVKTGNYEVFGLTEEVTSLPTAAAGNLGRIMRERASAGQATKVCICVQNSADGHEWVQLGIST
;
A
#
# COMPACT_ATOMS: atom_id res chain seq x y z
N MET A 1 15.75 -3.69 -75.64
CA MET A 1 16.78 -3.36 -74.64
C MET A 1 16.94 -4.52 -73.67
N GLY A 2 18.19 -4.92 -73.37
CA GLY A 2 18.47 -5.94 -72.35
C GLY A 2 18.17 -5.41 -70.96
N LYS A 3 17.57 -6.23 -70.09
CA LYS A 3 17.35 -5.87 -68.68
C LYS A 3 18.71 -5.78 -67.99
N GLN A 4 19.03 -4.64 -67.39
CA GLN A 4 20.27 -4.45 -66.63
C GLN A 4 20.31 -5.46 -65.46
N LYS A 5 21.47 -6.11 -65.29
CA LYS A 5 21.73 -7.09 -64.24
C LYS A 5 22.79 -6.55 -63.27
N VAL A 6 22.67 -6.92 -62.00
CA VAL A 6 23.65 -6.63 -60.93
C VAL A 6 24.11 -7.96 -60.33
N TYR A 7 25.39 -8.05 -59.97
CA TYR A 7 25.94 -9.23 -59.30
C TYR A 7 25.79 -9.08 -57.78
N ASN A 8 25.16 -10.04 -57.11
CA ASN A 8 24.90 -9.99 -55.67
C ASN A 8 25.93 -10.75 -54.82
N GLY A 9 27.09 -11.09 -55.39
CA GLY A 9 28.11 -11.91 -54.72
C GLY A 9 27.94 -13.42 -54.91
N THR A 10 26.85 -13.89 -55.53
CA THR A 10 26.67 -15.32 -55.87
C THR A 10 26.10 -15.50 -57.29
N ASN A 11 25.09 -14.71 -57.67
CA ASN A 11 24.39 -14.82 -58.96
C ASN A 11 24.20 -13.44 -59.62
N TRP A 12 23.98 -13.44 -60.94
CA TRP A 12 23.51 -12.26 -61.68
C TRP A 12 21.98 -12.13 -61.58
N VAL A 13 21.51 -11.05 -60.97
CA VAL A 13 20.11 -10.82 -60.64
C VAL A 13 19.59 -9.55 -61.32
N SER A 14 18.26 -9.42 -61.45
CA SER A 14 17.65 -8.25 -62.08
C SER A 14 17.92 -6.99 -61.25
N PHE A 15 18.24 -5.87 -61.92
CA PHE A 15 18.41 -4.59 -61.25
C PHE A 15 17.17 -4.26 -60.40
N GLY A 16 17.38 -3.93 -59.11
CA GLY A 16 16.32 -3.61 -58.14
C GLY A 16 15.82 -4.78 -57.28
N THR A 17 16.16 -6.04 -57.57
CA THR A 17 15.62 -7.20 -56.80
C THR A 17 16.49 -7.67 -55.65
N THR A 18 17.65 -7.04 -55.44
CA THR A 18 18.66 -7.43 -54.42
C THR A 18 19.34 -6.22 -53.79
N VAL A 19 18.81 -5.02 -54.04
CA VAL A 19 19.30 -3.84 -53.34
C VAL A 19 18.76 -3.96 -51.93
N ASP A 20 19.62 -4.41 -51.03
CA ASP A 20 19.40 -4.23 -49.60
C ASP A 20 19.25 -2.74 -49.33
N HIS A 21 18.25 -2.37 -48.53
CA HIS A 21 17.93 -0.96 -48.31
C HIS A 21 19.08 -0.24 -47.61
N GLY A 22 19.85 -0.96 -46.79
CA GLY A 22 21.05 -0.46 -46.12
C GLY A 22 22.15 0.07 -47.06
N ASN A 23 22.11 -0.26 -48.36
CA ASN A 23 23.06 0.23 -49.36
C ASN A 23 22.61 1.53 -50.06
N LEU A 24 21.43 2.07 -49.76
CA LEU A 24 21.03 3.38 -50.23
C LEU A 24 21.62 4.46 -49.32
N ILE A 25 22.22 5.50 -49.93
CA ILE A 25 22.79 6.62 -49.19
C ILE A 25 21.68 7.30 -48.38
N GLY A 26 21.84 7.29 -47.04
CA GLY A 26 20.86 7.85 -46.09
C GLY A 26 19.71 6.91 -45.71
N LEU A 27 19.85 5.60 -46.00
CA LEU A 27 18.89 4.55 -45.63
C LEU A 27 19.57 3.29 -45.03
N ALA A 28 20.68 3.44 -44.30
CA ALA A 28 21.25 2.40 -43.45
C ALA A 28 20.15 1.73 -42.59
N ASP A 29 20.39 0.51 -42.12
CA ASP A 29 19.33 -0.34 -41.54
C ASP A 29 18.60 0.25 -40.30
N ASP A 30 19.12 1.33 -39.69
CA ASP A 30 18.45 2.11 -38.63
C ASP A 30 18.18 3.58 -39.01
N ASP A 31 17.97 3.88 -40.30
CA ASP A 31 17.70 5.24 -40.80
C ASP A 31 16.20 5.58 -40.86
N HIS A 32 15.38 4.83 -40.13
CA HIS A 32 13.99 5.18 -39.90
C HIS A 32 13.80 5.69 -38.46
N PRO A 33 14.15 6.97 -38.16
CA PRO A 33 13.90 7.57 -36.85
C PRO A 33 12.41 7.59 -36.48
N GLN A 34 11.54 7.33 -37.46
CA GLN A 34 10.10 7.24 -37.36
C GLN A 34 9.60 5.87 -36.84
N TYR A 35 10.34 4.78 -37.04
CA TYR A 35 9.99 3.46 -36.50
C TYR A 35 10.74 3.20 -35.21
N LEU A 36 10.10 2.53 -34.27
CA LEU A 36 10.66 2.20 -32.96
C LEU A 36 11.46 0.89 -33.06
N ASN A 37 12.64 0.82 -32.45
CA ASN A 37 13.37 -0.43 -32.21
C ASN A 37 13.66 -0.59 -30.70
N ASN A 38 13.96 -1.80 -30.25
CA ASN A 38 14.20 -2.08 -28.81
C ASN A 38 15.34 -1.23 -28.22
N ALA A 39 16.36 -0.87 -29.00
CA ALA A 39 17.46 -0.04 -28.53
C ALA A 39 17.05 1.44 -28.37
N ARG A 40 16.08 1.93 -29.16
CA ARG A 40 15.60 3.32 -29.16
C ARG A 40 14.35 3.54 -28.30
N HIS A 41 13.68 2.48 -27.86
CA HIS A 41 12.50 2.56 -27.01
C HIS A 41 12.82 3.07 -25.59
N ASP A 42 14.00 2.78 -25.07
CA ASP A 42 14.32 3.04 -23.66
C ASP A 42 15.29 4.22 -23.46
N LEU A 43 15.45 5.11 -24.45
CA LEU A 43 16.29 6.30 -24.31
C LEU A 43 15.50 7.44 -23.61
N PRO A 44 15.85 7.83 -22.36
CA PRO A 44 15.14 8.88 -21.62
C PRO A 44 15.17 10.24 -22.32
N ALA A 45 16.12 10.44 -23.23
CA ALA A 45 16.28 11.65 -24.02
C ALA A 45 15.13 11.89 -25.04
N ARG A 46 14.37 10.85 -25.42
CA ARG A 46 13.22 10.98 -26.34
C ARG A 46 11.87 10.78 -25.67
N HIS A 47 11.85 10.06 -24.55
CA HIS A 47 10.68 9.83 -23.71
C HIS A 47 11.10 10.15 -22.29
N THR A 48 10.97 11.41 -21.88
CA THR A 48 11.23 11.79 -20.49
C THR A 48 10.39 10.88 -19.59
N LEU A 49 11.02 10.33 -18.56
CA LEU A 49 10.37 9.43 -17.62
C LEU A 49 9.10 10.10 -17.07
N GLY A 50 7.93 9.54 -17.37
CA GLY A 50 6.63 10.07 -16.94
C GLY A 50 5.75 10.77 -17.99
N ASP A 51 6.20 10.97 -19.25
CA ASP A 51 5.39 11.67 -20.28
C ASP A 51 4.67 10.75 -21.28
N VAL A 52 5.31 9.68 -21.77
CA VAL A 52 4.75 8.81 -22.83
C VAL A 52 4.34 7.43 -22.31
N VAL A 53 4.92 6.99 -21.19
CA VAL A 53 4.65 5.68 -20.59
C VAL A 53 4.07 5.90 -19.18
N PRO A 54 2.74 5.78 -19.00
CA PRO A 54 2.07 6.15 -17.75
C PRO A 54 2.45 5.31 -16.52
N HIS A 55 3.22 4.23 -16.68
CA HIS A 55 3.56 3.32 -15.58
C HIS A 55 4.76 3.75 -14.75
N ASP A 56 5.53 4.77 -15.15
CA ASP A 56 6.72 5.20 -14.40
C ASP A 56 6.41 6.19 -13.26
N LYS A 57 5.15 6.61 -13.17
CA LYS A 57 4.63 7.50 -12.11
C LYS A 57 4.12 6.73 -10.89
N LEU A 58 4.68 5.57 -10.58
CA LEU A 58 4.38 4.87 -9.33
C LEU A 58 4.73 5.70 -8.09
N ALA A 59 5.71 6.61 -8.22
CA ALA A 59 6.06 7.58 -7.18
C ALA A 59 5.05 8.74 -7.05
N ASP A 60 4.25 9.01 -8.09
CA ASP A 60 3.24 10.08 -8.14
C ASP A 60 1.82 9.58 -7.81
N LEU A 61 1.63 8.27 -7.60
CA LEU A 61 0.37 7.71 -7.14
C LEU A 61 0.10 8.19 -5.70
N ALA A 62 -0.77 9.20 -5.58
CA ALA A 62 -1.23 9.75 -4.29
C ALA A 62 -1.80 8.68 -3.34
N GLU A 63 -2.28 7.56 -3.88
CA GLU A 63 -2.84 6.42 -3.16
C GLU A 63 -1.80 5.63 -2.34
N LYS A 64 -0.49 5.83 -2.58
CA LYS A 64 0.57 5.19 -1.75
C LYS A 64 0.66 5.79 -0.35
N ALA A 65 0.11 6.99 -0.13
CA ALA A 65 0.17 7.65 1.15
C ALA A 65 -0.96 7.17 2.07
N HIS A 66 -0.59 6.66 3.25
CA HIS A 66 -1.51 6.31 4.34
C HIS A 66 -2.37 7.50 4.81
N SER A 67 -2.01 8.73 4.43
CA SER A 67 -2.80 9.94 4.66
C SER A 67 -4.09 10.02 3.86
N SER A 68 -4.25 9.21 2.81
CA SER A 68 -5.51 9.08 2.06
C SER A 68 -6.59 8.32 2.86
N LEU A 69 -6.18 7.53 3.85
CA LEU A 69 -7.06 6.87 4.81
C LEU A 69 -7.45 7.85 5.91
N THR A 70 -8.21 8.90 5.55
CA THR A 70 -8.58 10.02 6.44
C THR A 70 -9.44 9.62 7.64
N SER A 71 -9.81 8.34 7.75
CA SER A 71 -10.65 7.79 8.81
C SER A 71 -10.11 6.46 9.34
N VAL A 72 -8.81 6.19 9.16
CA VAL A 72 -8.13 5.01 9.70
C VAL A 72 -6.91 5.46 10.52
N GLY A 73 -7.02 5.40 11.84
CA GLY A 73 -5.96 5.65 12.81
C GLY A 73 -5.39 4.36 13.44
N PRO A 74 -4.40 4.49 14.35
CA PRO A 74 -3.73 3.33 15.00
C PRO A 74 -4.66 2.36 15.74
N SER A 75 -5.88 2.79 16.07
CA SER A 75 -6.91 1.98 16.75
C SER A 75 -7.88 1.29 15.80
N ASP A 76 -7.98 1.73 14.54
CA ASP A 76 -8.92 1.17 13.54
C ASP A 76 -8.49 -0.19 12.99
N HIS A 77 -7.32 -0.66 13.43
CA HIS A 77 -6.85 -2.01 13.23
C HIS A 77 -6.55 -2.62 14.59
N HIS A 78 -7.56 -2.76 15.47
CA HIS A 78 -7.45 -3.56 16.70
C HIS A 78 -6.59 -4.78 16.36
N VAL A 79 -5.39 -4.88 16.96
CA VAL A 79 -4.54 -6.06 16.76
C VAL A 79 -5.37 -7.22 17.28
N LYS A 80 -6.06 -7.93 16.37
CA LYS A 80 -6.95 -9.04 16.72
C LYS A 80 -6.09 -10.14 17.30
N THR A 81 -6.07 -10.27 18.62
CA THR A 81 -5.41 -11.39 19.31
C THR A 81 -6.35 -12.59 19.45
N GLY A 82 -7.12 -12.91 18.39
CA GLY A 82 -7.90 -14.15 18.25
C GLY A 82 -9.38 -14.06 18.66
N ASN A 83 -10.13 -15.16 18.49
CA ASN A 83 -11.61 -15.24 18.68
C ASN A 83 -12.09 -15.06 20.15
N TYR A 84 -11.20 -14.67 21.06
CA TYR A 84 -11.50 -14.37 22.46
C TYR A 84 -10.96 -12.97 22.83
N GLU A 85 -11.42 -11.94 22.10
CA GLU A 85 -11.15 -10.51 22.33
C GLU A 85 -11.81 -9.98 23.63
N VAL A 86 -11.59 -10.65 24.77
CA VAL A 86 -11.74 -10.08 26.12
C VAL A 86 -10.41 -10.26 26.85
N PHE A 87 -9.37 -9.60 26.34
CA PHE A 87 -8.22 -9.21 27.15
C PHE A 87 -7.96 -7.72 26.96
N GLY A 88 -8.99 -6.90 27.23
CA GLY A 88 -8.68 -5.58 27.73
C GLY A 88 -7.95 -5.83 29.05
N LEU A 89 -6.66 -5.50 29.13
CA LEU A 89 -6.05 -5.19 30.42
C LEU A 89 -7.01 -4.21 31.09
N THR A 90 -7.77 -4.69 32.08
CA THR A 90 -8.75 -3.87 32.76
C THR A 90 -7.97 -2.70 33.35
N GLU A 91 -8.38 -1.49 32.99
CA GLU A 91 -7.71 -0.24 33.34
C GLU A 91 -7.40 -0.27 34.85
N GLU A 92 -6.12 -0.10 35.23
CA GLU A 92 -5.73 0.04 36.63
C GLU A 92 -5.86 1.52 37.00
N VAL A 93 -6.79 1.83 37.89
CA VAL A 93 -7.07 3.19 38.36
C VAL A 93 -6.73 3.31 39.85
N THR A 94 -6.35 4.51 40.26
CA THR A 94 -6.14 4.81 41.70
C THR A 94 -7.46 4.96 42.46
N SER A 95 -8.54 5.24 41.74
CA SER A 95 -9.90 5.31 42.26
C SER A 95 -10.89 5.03 41.15
N LEU A 96 -11.94 4.25 41.42
CA LEU A 96 -13.00 4.03 40.43
C LEU A 96 -13.74 5.34 40.12
N PRO A 97 -14.02 5.64 38.83
CA PRO A 97 -14.81 6.81 38.47
C PRO A 97 -16.26 6.64 38.95
N THR A 98 -17.04 7.72 38.96
CA THR A 98 -18.47 7.67 39.29
C THR A 98 -19.18 6.60 38.45
N ALA A 99 -19.92 5.71 39.12
CA ALA A 99 -20.73 4.70 38.44
C ALA A 99 -21.85 5.41 37.64
N ALA A 100 -21.95 5.10 36.35
CA ALA A 100 -22.88 5.72 35.42
C ALA A 100 -23.09 4.81 34.20
N ALA A 101 -24.11 5.09 33.40
CA ALA A 101 -24.42 4.31 32.19
C ALA A 101 -23.23 4.19 31.22
N GLY A 102 -22.41 5.24 31.09
CA GLY A 102 -21.19 5.21 30.27
C GLY A 102 -20.11 4.24 30.77
N ASN A 103 -20.25 3.72 32.00
CA ASN A 103 -19.36 2.74 32.59
C ASN A 103 -20.00 1.34 32.72
N LEU A 104 -21.28 1.17 32.39
CA LEU A 104 -22.00 -0.10 32.57
C LEU A 104 -21.28 -1.25 31.85
N GLY A 105 -21.04 -2.37 32.55
CA GLY A 105 -20.35 -3.54 32.04
C GLY A 105 -18.82 -3.41 31.97
N ARG A 106 -18.24 -2.23 32.24
CA ARG A 106 -16.78 -2.08 32.32
C ARG A 106 -16.24 -2.86 33.52
N ILE A 107 -15.17 -3.61 33.28
CA ILE A 107 -14.37 -4.25 34.34
C ILE A 107 -13.10 -3.40 34.54
N MET A 108 -12.81 -3.03 35.78
CA MET A 108 -11.66 -2.20 36.16
C MET A 108 -10.87 -2.83 37.30
N ARG A 109 -9.59 -2.46 37.39
CA ARG A 109 -8.74 -2.75 38.55
C ARG A 109 -8.54 -1.48 39.35
N GLU A 110 -8.81 -1.52 40.65
CA GLU A 110 -8.52 -0.40 41.55
C GLU A 110 -7.31 -0.75 42.43
N ARG A 111 -6.33 0.15 42.46
CA ARG A 111 -5.21 0.12 43.39
C ARG A 111 -4.94 1.53 43.91
N ALA A 112 -5.33 1.81 45.15
CA ALA A 112 -5.28 3.15 45.74
C ALA A 112 -3.88 3.78 45.75
N SER A 113 -2.83 2.97 45.95
CA SER A 113 -1.44 3.41 45.93
C SER A 113 -0.48 2.23 45.76
N ALA A 114 0.80 2.53 45.50
CA ALA A 114 1.84 1.51 45.41
C ALA A 114 1.90 0.65 46.68
N GLY A 115 1.89 -0.67 46.51
CA GLY A 115 1.92 -1.64 47.63
C GLY A 115 0.56 -1.96 48.24
N GLN A 116 -0.54 -1.34 47.79
CA GLN A 116 -1.89 -1.74 48.19
C GLN A 116 -2.43 -2.90 47.36
N ALA A 117 -3.36 -3.66 47.94
CA ALA A 117 -4.06 -4.73 47.24
C ALA A 117 -4.83 -4.20 46.02
N THR A 118 -4.92 -5.05 44.99
CA THR A 118 -5.66 -4.72 43.75
C THR A 118 -7.04 -5.33 43.82
N LYS A 119 -8.07 -4.51 43.64
CA LYS A 119 -9.46 -4.97 43.53
C LYS A 119 -9.85 -5.09 42.07
N VAL A 120 -10.62 -6.11 41.72
CA VAL A 120 -11.29 -6.20 40.42
C VAL A 120 -12.76 -5.86 40.63
N CYS A 121 -13.26 -4.86 39.92
CA CYS A 121 -14.64 -4.40 40.04
C CYS A 121 -15.34 -4.37 38.68
N ILE A 122 -16.65 -4.58 38.66
CA ILE A 122 -17.52 -4.42 37.49
C ILE A 122 -18.60 -3.38 37.78
N CYS A 123 -18.87 -2.48 36.83
CA CYS A 123 -19.98 -1.55 36.97
C CYS A 123 -21.27 -2.22 36.52
N VAL A 124 -22.28 -2.22 37.38
CA VAL A 124 -23.58 -2.81 37.13
C VAL A 124 -24.68 -1.80 37.38
N GLN A 125 -25.85 -2.07 36.80
CA GLN A 125 -27.05 -1.28 37.00
C GLN A 125 -27.89 -1.94 38.11
N ASN A 126 -28.14 -1.22 39.20
CA ASN A 126 -28.88 -1.73 40.36
C ASN A 126 -30.36 -1.29 40.38
N SER A 127 -30.75 -0.35 39.51
CA SER A 127 -32.11 0.15 39.32
C SER A 127 -32.23 0.86 37.96
N ALA A 128 -33.42 1.38 37.60
CA ALA A 128 -33.66 2.01 36.30
C ALA A 128 -32.60 3.07 35.91
N ASP A 129 -32.09 3.83 36.89
CA ASP A 129 -31.05 4.86 36.67
C ASP A 129 -29.83 4.71 37.60
N GLY A 130 -29.89 3.83 38.60
CA GLY A 130 -28.81 3.61 39.56
C GLY A 130 -27.74 2.67 39.04
N HIS A 131 -26.49 3.09 39.17
CA HIS A 131 -25.31 2.33 38.80
C HIS A 131 -24.38 2.21 40.00
N GLU A 132 -23.70 1.08 40.12
CA GLU A 132 -22.74 0.85 41.19
C GLU A 132 -21.54 0.03 40.71
N TRP A 133 -20.44 0.11 41.46
CA TRP A 133 -19.29 -0.77 41.26
C TRP A 133 -19.37 -1.94 42.24
N VAL A 134 -19.40 -3.15 41.70
CA VAL A 134 -19.38 -4.39 42.48
C VAL A 134 -17.98 -4.97 42.44
N GLN A 135 -17.38 -5.19 43.61
CA GLN A 135 -16.10 -5.88 43.73
C GLN A 135 -16.28 -7.37 43.47
N LEU A 136 -15.56 -7.90 42.48
CA LEU A 136 -15.53 -9.33 42.13
C LEU A 136 -14.44 -10.08 42.90
N GLY A 137 -13.35 -9.40 43.24
CA GLY A 137 -12.24 -9.99 43.99
C GLY A 137 -11.19 -8.97 44.40
N ILE A 138 -10.30 -9.38 45.29
CA ILE A 138 -9.16 -8.60 45.76
C ILE A 138 -7.94 -9.51 45.87
N SER A 139 -6.77 -9.02 45.47
CA SER A 139 -5.51 -9.73 45.71
C SER A 139 -5.23 -9.81 47.21
N THR A 140 -4.97 -11.02 47.70
CA THR A 140 -4.54 -11.29 49.09
C THR A 140 -3.04 -11.45 49.17
#